data_AF-A0AAP0K2S4-F1
#
_entry.id   AF-A0AAP0K2S4-F1
#
_cell.length_a   1.000
_cell.length_b   1.000
_cell.length_c   1.000
_cell.angle_alpha   90.00
_cell.angle_beta   90.00
_cell.angle_gamma   90.00
#
_symmetry.space_group_name_H-M   'P 1'
#
loop_
_entity.id
_entity.type
_entity.pdbx_description
1 polymer ?
#
loop_
_entity_poly.entity_id
_entity_poly.type
_entity_poly.pdbx_seq_one_letter_code
_entity_poly.pdbx_strand_id
1 'polypeptide(L)'
;MLAFESKQNCHRTLKLNVVEKLVLQATMAEQNKLQELMLGLAAKVFRFMTPQESSHVFKRTGVEEIDWEMKLVEIVQLNLYPSVKAPRIRRFTIELVIWLMRSEQSHIYVFRELGMEQELENVMETSSELESFNTFTGSIGLNRYAKTMQSLIYDALKLLSNG
;
A
#
# COMPACT_ATOMS: atom_id res chain seq x y z
N MET A 1 -25.85 -8.16 25.68
CA MET A 1 -25.44 -6.97 24.89
C MET A 1 -24.09 -6.51 25.43
N LEU A 2 -23.00 -7.12 24.95
CA LEU A 2 -21.65 -6.79 25.40
C LEU A 2 -21.10 -5.70 24.47
N ALA A 3 -20.82 -4.56 25.06
CA ALA A 3 -20.40 -3.34 24.38
C ALA A 3 -19.06 -3.54 23.67
N PHE A 4 -19.03 -3.07 22.43
CA PHE A 4 -17.94 -3.10 21.48
C PHE A 4 -16.95 -1.96 21.80
N GLU A 5 -16.34 -1.97 22.97
CA GLU A 5 -15.28 -1.01 23.34
C GLU A 5 -13.90 -1.66 23.26
N SER A 6 -13.37 -1.80 22.05
CA SER A 6 -11.95 -2.12 21.86
C SER A 6 -11.47 -1.77 20.46
N LYS A 7 -11.65 -0.52 20.02
CA LYS A 7 -10.89 0.00 18.87
C LYS A 7 -9.48 0.48 19.25
N GLN A 8 -9.17 0.60 20.53
CA GLN A 8 -7.93 1.21 21.03
C GLN A 8 -6.93 0.23 21.65
N ASN A 9 -7.27 -1.06 21.77
CA ASN A 9 -6.45 -2.07 22.46
C ASN A 9 -5.72 -3.07 21.54
N CYS A 10 -5.78 -2.93 20.21
CA CYS A 10 -5.11 -3.88 19.31
C CYS A 10 -3.57 -3.80 19.34
N HIS A 11 -3.00 -2.78 19.99
CA HIS A 11 -1.55 -2.58 20.11
C HIS A 11 -0.86 -3.51 21.13
N ARG A 12 -1.58 -4.29 21.94
CA ARG A 12 -0.97 -4.98 23.10
C ARG A 12 -0.45 -6.41 22.87
N THR A 13 -0.58 -7.02 21.68
CA THR A 13 -0.27 -8.47 21.57
C THR A 13 0.66 -8.89 20.42
N LEU A 14 0.98 -8.00 19.48
CA LEU A 14 2.03 -8.26 18.50
C LEU A 14 3.26 -7.44 18.88
N LYS A 15 4.46 -8.02 18.83
CA LYS A 15 5.72 -7.28 18.86
C LYS A 15 5.81 -6.41 17.60
N LEU A 16 5.00 -5.36 17.53
CA LEU A 16 4.72 -4.55 16.35
C LEU A 16 6.01 -3.93 15.81
N ASN A 17 6.95 -3.61 16.69
CA ASN A 17 8.28 -3.09 16.35
C ASN A 17 9.04 -3.97 15.35
N VAL A 18 8.97 -5.30 15.49
CA VAL A 18 9.66 -6.23 14.57
C VAL A 18 8.92 -6.27 13.24
N VAL A 19 7.58 -6.29 13.29
CA VAL A 19 6.72 -6.34 12.10
C VAL A 19 6.87 -5.06 11.27
N GLU A 20 6.85 -3.90 11.91
CA GLU A 20 7.03 -2.60 11.27
C GLU A 20 8.39 -2.47 10.58
N LYS A 21 9.47 -2.82 11.30
CA LYS A 21 10.82 -2.81 10.75
C LYS A 21 10.93 -3.76 9.57
N LEU A 22 10.39 -4.98 9.74
CA LEU A 22 10.36 -5.97 8.67
C LEU A 22 9.61 -5.43 7.45
N VAL A 23 8.42 -4.87 7.64
CA VAL A 23 7.59 -4.38 6.54
C VAL A 23 8.28 -3.26 5.76
N LEU A 24 8.78 -2.22 6.43
CA LEU A 24 9.39 -1.09 5.74
C LEU A 24 10.69 -1.49 5.06
N GLN A 25 11.62 -2.13 5.78
CA GLN A 25 12.92 -2.49 5.24
C GLN A 25 12.84 -3.59 4.17
N ALA A 26 11.96 -4.59 4.34
CA ALA A 26 11.79 -5.62 3.33
C ALA A 26 11.04 -5.11 2.11
N THR A 27 10.16 -4.10 2.23
CA THR A 27 9.58 -3.44 1.03
C THR A 27 10.67 -2.77 0.19
N MET A 28 11.70 -2.20 0.84
CA MET A 28 12.85 -1.60 0.17
C MET A 28 13.75 -2.65 -0.51
N ALA A 29 14.01 -3.78 0.16
CA ALA A 29 15.02 -4.76 -0.26
C ALA A 29 14.49 -5.89 -1.16
N GLU A 30 13.25 -6.33 -0.95
CA GLU A 30 12.68 -7.50 -1.63
C GLU A 30 12.08 -7.14 -3.00
N GLN A 31 11.86 -8.16 -3.82
CA GLN A 31 11.19 -8.04 -5.13
C GLN A 31 10.10 -9.10 -5.32
N ASN A 32 9.27 -8.92 -6.35
CA ASN A 32 8.28 -9.92 -6.78
C ASN A 32 7.33 -10.34 -5.64
N LYS A 33 7.24 -11.65 -5.38
CA LYS A 33 6.29 -12.25 -4.44
C LYS A 33 6.53 -11.81 -3.00
N LEU A 34 7.80 -11.69 -2.59
CA LEU A 34 8.14 -11.26 -1.24
C LEU A 34 7.76 -9.79 -1.05
N GLN A 35 8.02 -8.94 -2.05
CA GLN A 35 7.60 -7.55 -2.03
C GLN A 35 6.07 -7.40 -1.98
N GLU A 36 5.32 -8.16 -2.78
CA GLU A 36 3.85 -8.22 -2.69
C GLU A 36 3.37 -8.58 -1.28
N LEU A 37 4.03 -9.57 -0.64
CA LEU A 37 3.67 -10.01 0.71
C LEU A 37 3.95 -8.92 1.74
N MET A 38 5.09 -8.24 1.64
CA MET A 38 5.45 -7.12 2.53
C MET A 38 4.50 -5.95 2.39
N LEU A 39 4.14 -5.56 1.16
CA LEU A 39 3.14 -4.52 0.91
C LEU A 39 1.76 -4.89 1.46
N GLY A 40 1.32 -6.15 1.26
CA GLY A 40 0.06 -6.63 1.81
C GLY A 40 0.04 -6.64 3.33
N LEU A 41 1.19 -6.90 3.98
CA LEU A 41 1.34 -6.79 5.43
C LEU A 41 1.36 -5.32 5.87
N ALA A 42 2.06 -4.46 5.14
CA ALA A 42 2.06 -3.01 5.36
C ALA A 42 0.64 -2.46 5.36
N ALA A 43 -0.13 -2.77 4.33
CA ALA A 43 -1.51 -2.29 4.20
C ALA A 43 -2.38 -2.70 5.39
N LYS A 44 -2.14 -3.89 5.98
CA LYS A 44 -2.84 -4.34 7.19
C LYS A 44 -2.38 -3.62 8.46
N VAL A 45 -1.09 -3.33 8.59
CA VAL A 45 -0.51 -2.65 9.76
C VAL A 45 -0.90 -1.17 9.75
N PHE A 46 -0.63 -0.46 8.66
CA PHE A 46 -0.88 0.98 8.54
C PHE A 46 -2.37 1.33 8.57
N ARG A 47 -3.26 0.44 8.12
CA ARG A 47 -4.71 0.67 8.14
C ARG A 47 -5.28 1.09 9.50
N PHE A 48 -4.64 0.68 10.60
CA PHE A 48 -5.11 1.00 11.96
C PHE A 48 -4.23 2.03 12.67
N MET A 49 -3.27 2.60 11.96
CA MET A 49 -2.29 3.53 12.49
C MET A 49 -2.76 4.97 12.26
N THR A 50 -2.51 5.84 13.22
CA THR A 50 -2.62 7.29 13.07
C THR A 50 -1.40 7.86 12.33
N PRO A 51 -1.49 9.05 11.71
CA PRO A 51 -0.32 9.70 11.08
C PRO A 51 0.86 9.90 12.05
N GLN A 52 0.57 10.18 13.33
CA GLN A 52 1.61 10.34 14.35
C GLN A 52 2.31 9.01 14.64
N GLU A 53 1.55 7.92 14.79
CA GLU A 53 2.12 6.59 14.99
C GLU A 53 2.96 6.16 13.78
N SER A 54 2.53 6.41 12.54
CA SER A 54 3.33 6.06 11.36
C SER A 54 4.63 6.84 11.30
N SER A 55 4.62 8.16 11.56
CA SER A 55 5.85 8.94 11.61
C SER A 55 6.82 8.40 12.67
N HIS A 56 6.31 7.93 13.81
CA HIS A 56 7.14 7.24 14.81
C HIS A 56 7.70 5.91 14.31
N VAL A 57 6.96 5.16 13.50
CA VAL A 57 7.45 3.94 12.86
C VAL A 57 8.60 4.23 11.91
N PHE A 58 8.46 5.20 11.00
CA PHE A 58 9.54 5.59 10.07
C PHE A 58 10.81 5.98 10.83
N LYS A 59 10.70 6.89 11.81
CA LYS A 59 11.82 7.30 12.69
C LYS A 59 12.49 6.14 13.40
N ARG A 60 11.70 5.20 13.93
CA ARG A 60 12.22 4.04 14.68
C ARG A 60 12.93 3.03 13.79
N THR A 61 12.47 2.88 12.55
CA THR A 61 13.05 1.93 11.60
C THR A 61 14.27 2.50 10.86
N GLY A 62 14.44 3.82 10.88
CA GLY A 62 15.48 4.54 10.16
C GLY A 62 15.24 4.58 8.65
N VAL A 63 14.01 4.33 8.21
CA VAL A 63 13.59 4.49 6.82
C VAL A 63 12.99 5.88 6.70
N GLU A 64 13.55 6.70 5.82
CA GLU A 64 13.00 8.01 5.52
C GLU A 64 11.69 7.86 4.74
N GLU A 65 10.70 8.69 5.06
CA GLU A 65 9.37 8.63 4.42
C GLU A 65 9.48 8.83 2.90
N ILE A 66 10.31 9.80 2.46
CA ILE A 66 10.54 10.09 1.05
C ILE A 66 11.18 8.91 0.29
N ASP A 67 12.10 8.18 0.91
CA ASP A 67 12.72 7.00 0.30
C ASP A 67 11.66 5.90 0.08
N TRP A 68 10.74 5.77 1.01
CA TRP A 68 9.64 4.81 0.90
C TRP A 68 8.61 5.24 -0.14
N GLU A 69 8.29 6.53 -0.22
CA GLU A 69 7.41 7.10 -1.27
C GLU A 69 8.00 6.90 -2.67
N MET A 70 9.30 7.21 -2.85
CA MET A 70 10.05 6.90 -4.07
C MET A 70 9.97 5.41 -4.40
N LYS A 71 10.13 4.54 -3.38
CA LYS A 71 10.03 3.10 -3.60
C LYS A 71 8.65 2.66 -4.05
N LEU A 72 7.58 3.24 -3.50
CA LEU A 72 6.22 2.93 -3.93
C LEU A 72 5.98 3.32 -5.38
N VAL A 73 6.44 4.50 -5.81
CA VAL A 73 6.37 4.95 -7.22
C VAL A 73 7.12 3.97 -8.12
N GLU A 74 8.36 3.61 -7.76
CA GLU A 74 9.18 2.65 -8.49
C GLU A 74 8.47 1.28 -8.62
N ILE A 75 7.80 0.82 -7.56
CA ILE A 75 7.05 -0.44 -7.60
C ILE A 75 5.90 -0.37 -8.61
N VAL A 76 5.18 0.76 -8.70
CA VAL A 76 4.13 0.93 -9.72
C VAL A 76 4.75 0.88 -11.12
N GLN A 77 5.82 1.66 -11.33
CA GLN A 77 6.56 1.75 -12.61
C GLN A 77 7.05 0.38 -13.11
N LEU A 78 7.74 -0.37 -12.25
CA LEU A 78 8.31 -1.67 -12.61
C LEU A 78 7.25 -2.75 -12.86
N ASN A 79 6.03 -2.54 -12.39
CA ASN A 79 4.92 -3.47 -12.57
C ASN A 79 3.89 -2.93 -13.56
N LEU A 80 4.31 -2.35 -14.69
CA LEU A 80 3.41 -1.81 -15.73
C LEU A 80 2.33 -2.81 -16.17
N TYR A 81 2.64 -4.11 -16.27
CA TYR A 81 1.65 -5.15 -16.59
C TYR A 81 1.39 -6.09 -15.41
N PRO A 82 0.15 -6.59 -15.25
CA PRO A 82 -0.19 -7.46 -14.13
C PRO A 82 0.57 -8.78 -14.23
N SER A 83 1.13 -9.23 -13.11
CA SER A 83 2.00 -10.41 -13.05
C SER A 83 1.37 -11.52 -12.20
N VAL A 84 1.28 -12.72 -12.76
CA VAL A 84 0.82 -13.92 -12.01
C VAL A 84 1.76 -14.30 -10.86
N LYS A 85 3.02 -13.83 -10.88
CA LYS A 85 3.98 -14.06 -9.79
C LYS A 85 3.68 -13.19 -8.58
N ALA A 86 3.12 -12.00 -8.79
CA ALA A 86 2.84 -11.02 -7.74
C ALA A 86 1.52 -10.28 -8.03
N PRO A 87 0.38 -11.00 -8.09
CA PRO A 87 -0.86 -10.50 -8.70
C PRO A 87 -1.50 -9.31 -7.99
N ARG A 88 -1.17 -9.07 -6.71
CA ARG A 88 -1.75 -7.97 -5.91
C ARG A 88 -0.76 -6.84 -5.64
N ILE A 89 0.44 -6.88 -6.24
CA ILE A 89 1.51 -5.94 -5.91
C ILE A 89 1.09 -4.50 -6.15
N ARG A 90 0.59 -4.17 -7.35
CA ARG A 90 0.08 -2.84 -7.68
C ARG A 90 -1.06 -2.41 -6.78
N ARG A 91 -1.99 -3.31 -6.49
CA ARG A 91 -3.14 -3.01 -5.65
C ARG A 91 -2.70 -2.59 -4.25
N PHE A 92 -1.83 -3.37 -3.61
CA PHE A 92 -1.34 -3.04 -2.28
C PHE A 92 -0.53 -1.76 -2.27
N THR A 93 0.30 -1.52 -3.29
CA THR A 93 1.01 -0.26 -3.46
C THR A 93 0.05 0.92 -3.55
N ILE A 94 -0.97 0.87 -4.41
CA ILE A 94 -1.95 1.95 -4.56
C ILE A 94 -2.76 2.17 -3.27
N GLU A 95 -3.15 1.10 -2.58
CA GLU A 95 -3.84 1.21 -1.27
C GLU A 95 -2.98 1.93 -0.23
N LEU A 96 -1.66 1.70 -0.22
CA LEU A 96 -0.71 2.40 0.67
C LEU A 96 -0.50 3.86 0.27
N VAL A 97 -0.38 4.14 -1.03
CA VAL A 97 -0.27 5.50 -1.56
C VAL A 97 -1.49 6.33 -1.16
N ILE A 98 -2.71 5.78 -1.34
CA ILE A 98 -3.96 6.42 -0.90
C ILE A 98 -3.95 6.64 0.61
N TRP A 99 -3.47 5.68 1.39
CA TRP A 99 -3.41 5.81 2.85
C TRP A 99 -2.48 6.96 3.26
N LEU A 100 -1.27 7.04 2.69
CA LEU A 100 -0.32 8.12 2.95
C LEU A 100 -0.91 9.49 2.59
N MET A 101 -1.46 9.64 1.38
CA MET A 101 -2.09 10.89 0.94
C MET A 101 -3.27 11.33 1.82
N ARG A 102 -4.00 10.38 2.43
CA ARG A 102 -5.08 10.69 3.39
C ARG A 102 -4.56 11.01 4.78
N SER A 103 -3.33 10.59 5.11
CA SER A 103 -2.73 10.79 6.42
C SER A 103 -2.20 12.21 6.59
N GLU A 104 -1.51 12.74 5.58
CA GLU A 104 -0.95 14.09 5.60
C GLU A 104 -0.80 14.66 4.18
N GLN A 105 -0.99 15.98 4.04
CA GLN A 105 -0.94 16.67 2.75
C GLN A 105 0.47 16.71 2.14
N SER A 106 1.52 16.64 2.97
CA SER A 106 2.93 16.56 2.54
C SER A 106 3.15 15.42 1.53
N HIS A 107 2.58 14.24 1.80
CA HIS A 107 2.66 13.08 0.92
C HIS A 107 2.04 13.32 -0.46
N ILE A 108 0.97 14.13 -0.54
CA ILE A 108 0.35 14.47 -1.83
C ILE A 108 1.33 15.25 -2.71
N TYR A 109 2.03 16.24 -2.13
CA TYR A 109 3.04 17.01 -2.86
C TYR A 109 4.19 16.12 -3.31
N VAL A 110 4.70 15.25 -2.44
CA VAL A 110 5.80 14.34 -2.79
C VAL A 110 5.40 13.39 -3.93
N PHE A 111 4.24 12.73 -3.84
CA PHE A 111 3.80 11.83 -4.92
C PHE A 111 3.56 12.53 -6.25
N ARG A 112 3.10 13.79 -6.23
CA ARG A 112 2.95 14.59 -7.45
C ARG A 112 4.30 14.87 -8.10
N GLU A 113 5.29 15.33 -7.32
CA GLU A 113 6.65 15.60 -7.80
C GLU A 113 7.34 14.33 -8.31
N LEU A 114 7.05 13.18 -7.70
CA LEU A 114 7.55 11.88 -8.14
C LEU A 114 6.83 11.31 -9.37
N GLY A 115 5.79 11.98 -9.88
CA GLY A 115 5.09 11.57 -11.11
C GLY A 115 4.07 10.44 -10.92
N MET A 116 3.56 10.22 -9.70
CA MET A 116 2.59 9.14 -9.40
C MET A 116 1.33 9.21 -10.28
N GLU A 117 0.89 10.40 -10.69
CA GLU A 117 -0.29 10.58 -11.55
C GLU A 117 -0.17 9.81 -12.87
N GLN A 118 0.96 9.96 -13.57
CA GLN A 118 1.21 9.26 -14.82
C GLN A 118 1.27 7.74 -14.62
N GLU A 119 1.85 7.29 -13.51
CA GLU A 119 1.94 5.86 -13.21
C GLU A 119 0.58 5.23 -12.92
N LEU A 120 -0.30 5.96 -12.26
CA LEU A 120 -1.67 5.54 -12.02
C LEU A 120 -2.49 5.45 -13.31
N GLU A 121 -2.30 6.38 -14.25
CA GLU A 121 -2.91 6.32 -15.59
C GLU A 121 -2.42 5.10 -16.37
N ASN A 122 -1.11 4.84 -16.36
CA ASN A 122 -0.52 3.65 -16.99
C ASN A 122 -1.11 2.34 -16.43
N VAL A 123 -1.31 2.26 -15.11
CA VAL A 123 -1.96 1.09 -14.47
C VAL A 123 -3.43 0.99 -14.86
N MET A 124 -4.13 2.11 -15.05
CA MET A 124 -5.53 2.10 -15.45
C MET A 124 -5.71 1.42 -16.82
N GLU A 125 -4.85 1.76 -17.77
CA GLU A 125 -4.84 1.22 -19.14
C GLU A 125 -4.48 -0.27 -19.20
N THR A 126 -3.64 -0.73 -18.27
CA THR A 126 -3.10 -2.10 -18.23
C THR A 126 -3.75 -2.99 -17.17
N SER A 127 -4.78 -2.48 -16.49
CA SER A 127 -5.49 -3.20 -15.44
C SER A 127 -6.15 -4.47 -15.98
N SER A 128 -6.11 -5.55 -15.20
CA SER A 128 -6.72 -6.82 -15.61
C SER A 128 -7.54 -7.45 -14.50
N GLU A 129 -8.38 -8.41 -14.90
CA GLU A 129 -9.22 -9.17 -13.98
C GLU A 129 -8.42 -9.95 -12.93
N LEU A 130 -7.13 -10.24 -13.19
CA LEU A 130 -6.24 -10.88 -12.22
C LEU A 130 -6.20 -10.10 -10.89
N GLU A 131 -6.25 -8.78 -10.95
CA GLU A 131 -6.08 -7.90 -9.78
C GLU A 131 -7.39 -7.67 -9.02
N SER A 132 -8.49 -8.24 -9.52
CA SER A 132 -9.79 -8.24 -8.86
C SER A 132 -9.85 -9.24 -7.70
N PHE A 133 -8.90 -10.17 -7.57
CA PHE A 133 -8.92 -11.24 -6.57
C PHE A 133 -7.95 -11.00 -5.41
N ASN A 134 -8.40 -11.29 -4.19
CA ASN A 134 -7.61 -11.12 -2.98
C ASN A 134 -6.92 -12.41 -2.51
N THR A 135 -7.43 -13.57 -2.93
CA THR A 135 -6.93 -14.90 -2.56
C THR A 135 -6.61 -15.70 -3.82
N PHE A 136 -5.61 -16.58 -3.75
CA PHE A 136 -5.20 -17.42 -4.88
C PHE A 136 -4.88 -18.83 -4.44
N THR A 137 -5.26 -19.81 -5.26
CA THR A 137 -4.79 -21.21 -5.17
C THR A 137 -4.11 -21.56 -6.48
N GLY A 138 -2.77 -21.57 -6.49
CA GLY A 138 -2.00 -21.64 -7.74
C GLY A 138 -2.29 -20.43 -8.63
N SER A 139 -2.73 -20.66 -9.87
CA SER A 139 -3.15 -19.61 -10.81
C SER A 139 -4.63 -19.22 -10.72
N ILE A 140 -5.40 -19.87 -9.84
CA ILE A 140 -6.84 -19.64 -9.72
C ILE A 140 -7.09 -18.53 -8.70
N GLY A 141 -7.67 -17.42 -9.17
CA GLY A 141 -8.16 -16.33 -8.33
C GLY A 141 -9.42 -16.72 -7.58
N LEU A 142 -9.40 -16.54 -6.26
CA LEU A 142 -10.50 -16.78 -5.34
C LEU A 142 -10.83 -15.49 -4.60
N ASN A 143 -12.11 -15.27 -4.30
CA ASN A 143 -12.62 -14.14 -3.54
C ASN A 143 -12.23 -12.76 -4.10
N ARG A 144 -13.24 -12.00 -4.57
CA ARG A 144 -13.01 -10.70 -5.19
C ARG A 144 -12.88 -9.60 -4.14
N TYR A 145 -12.07 -8.60 -4.45
CA TYR A 145 -12.14 -7.34 -3.71
C TYR A 145 -13.50 -6.67 -3.95
N ALA A 146 -14.06 -6.08 -2.88
CA ALA A 146 -15.29 -5.30 -2.99
C ALA A 146 -15.10 -4.04 -3.84
N LYS A 147 -13.91 -3.43 -3.78
CA LYS A 147 -13.54 -2.24 -4.54
C LYS A 147 -12.69 -2.62 -5.74
N THR A 148 -13.08 -2.18 -6.94
CA THR A 148 -12.33 -2.44 -8.18
C THR A 148 -11.00 -1.70 -8.21
N MET A 149 -10.07 -2.17 -9.05
CA MET A 149 -8.79 -1.49 -9.26
C MET A 149 -9.01 -0.07 -9.82
N GLN A 150 -9.91 0.07 -10.79
CA GLN A 150 -10.21 1.37 -11.41
C GLN A 150 -10.75 2.37 -10.38
N SER A 151 -11.59 1.93 -9.45
CA SER A 151 -12.09 2.80 -8.37
C SER A 151 -11.02 3.15 -7.35
N LEU A 152 -9.99 2.31 -7.13
CA LEU A 152 -8.83 2.68 -6.33
C LEU A 152 -8.00 3.76 -7.02
N ILE A 153 -7.69 3.56 -8.30
CA ILE A 153 -6.92 4.52 -9.10
C ILE A 153 -7.63 5.87 -9.14
N TYR A 154 -8.94 5.88 -9.38
CA TYR A 154 -9.73 7.11 -9.38
C TYR A 154 -9.67 7.86 -8.04
N ASP A 155 -9.75 7.15 -6.90
CA ASP A 155 -9.58 7.78 -5.58
C ASP A 155 -8.19 8.40 -5.42
N ALA A 156 -7.14 7.71 -5.90
CA ALA A 156 -5.77 8.19 -5.82
C ALA A 156 -5.55 9.44 -6.68
N LEU A 157 -5.98 9.41 -7.94
CA LEU A 157 -5.94 10.56 -8.85
C LEU A 157 -6.71 11.74 -8.26
N LYS A 158 -7.90 11.50 -7.71
CA LYS A 158 -8.69 12.55 -7.06
C LYS A 158 -7.96 13.18 -5.87
N LEU A 159 -7.21 12.40 -5.08
CA LEU A 159 -6.39 12.95 -3.99
C LEU A 159 -5.25 13.81 -4.55
N LEU A 160 -4.59 13.36 -5.61
CA LEU A 160 -3.52 14.09 -6.28
C LEU A 160 -4.01 15.38 -6.95
N SER A 161 -5.25 15.47 -7.43
CA SER A 161 -5.77 16.72 -8.02
C SER A 161 -6.25 17.76 -7.00
N ASN A 162 -6.53 17.35 -5.75
CA ASN A 162 -7.15 18.21 -4.73
C ASN A 162 -6.20 18.69 -3.63
N GLY A 163 -4.89 18.44 -3.76
CA GLY A 163 -3.86 18.78 -2.75
C GLY A 163 -3.00 20.00 -3.04
#